data_AF-X0B8Q6-F1
#
_entry.id   AF-X0B8Q6-F1
#
_cell.length_a   1.000
_cell.length_b   1.000
_cell.length_c   1.000
_cell.angle_alpha   90.00
_cell.angle_beta   90.00
_cell.angle_gamma   90.00
#
_symmetry.space_group_name_H-M   'P 1'
#
loop_
_entity.id
_entity.type
_entity.pdbx_description
1 polymer ?
#
loop_
_entity_poly.entity_id
_entity_poly.type
_entity_poly.pdbx_seq_one_letter_code
_entity_poly.pdbx_strand_id
1 'polypeptide(L)' 'MLMNRILMIEDDVDIHNWGNIMWAYTTRCRPGQDEYVFENVNGLPLTPYMKYGHGNPSKGGKMISNCLFPMEYEGK' A
#
# COMPACT_ATOMS: atom_id res chain seq x y z
N MET A 1 1.18 -13.94 3.05
CA MET A 1 1.85 -12.71 2.56
C MET A 1 2.42 -11.95 3.76
N LEU A 2 3.74 -11.72 3.79
CA LEU A 2 4.42 -11.07 4.92
C LEU A 2 4.30 -9.53 4.90
N MET A 3 4.09 -8.93 3.74
CA MET A 3 3.85 -7.49 3.63
C MET A 3 2.38 -7.16 3.91
N ASN A 4 2.14 -6.02 4.55
CA ASN A 4 0.79 -5.52 4.80
C ASN A 4 0.39 -4.36 3.89
N ARG A 5 1.37 -3.59 3.41
CA ARG A 5 1.14 -2.51 2.46
C ARG A 5 1.99 -2.75 1.22
N ILE A 6 1.36 -2.61 0.06
CA ILE A 6 2.02 -2.60 -1.24
C ILE A 6 1.79 -1.21 -1.85
N LEU A 7 2.85 -0.60 -2.35
CA LEU A 7 2.78 0.64 -3.12
C LEU A 7 2.86 0.26 -4.60
N MET A 8 1.89 0.66 -5.39
CA MET A 8 1.97 0.59 -6.86
C MET A 8 2.51 1.93 -7.33
N ILE A 9 3.70 1.92 -7.92
CA ILE A 9 4.40 3.11 -8.40
C ILE A 9 4.99 2.77 -9.76
N GLU A 10 5.04 3.76 -10.65
CA GLU A 10 5.62 3.63 -11.99
C GLU A 10 7.15 3.48 -11.95
N ASP A 11 7.74 3.03 -13.05
CA ASP A 11 9.17 2.74 -13.15
C ASP A 11 10.07 3.98 -13.18
N ASP A 12 9.49 5.18 -13.31
CA ASP A 12 10.19 6.47 -13.19
C ASP A 12 10.73 6.72 -11.77
N VAL A 13 10.18 6.02 -10.77
CA VAL A 13 10.57 6.14 -9.37
C VAL A 13 11.56 5.04 -8.99
N ASP A 14 12.78 5.43 -8.61
CA ASP A 14 13.75 4.49 -8.02
C ASP A 14 13.25 3.95 -6.66
N ILE A 15 12.79 2.69 -6.66
CA ILE A 15 12.28 1.97 -5.49
C ILE A 15 13.36 1.60 -4.45
N HIS A 16 14.64 1.80 -4.76
CA HIS A 16 15.73 1.64 -3.80
C HIS A 16 16.05 2.95 -3.07
N ASN A 17 15.51 4.07 -3.53
CA ASN A 17 15.64 5.36 -2.89
C ASN A 17 14.41 5.70 -2.03
N TRP A 18 14.60 5.74 -0.71
CA TRP A 18 13.53 6.04 0.24
C TRP A 18 12.86 7.40 0.01
N GLY A 19 13.64 8.42 -0.38
CA GLY A 19 13.11 9.75 -0.68
C GLY A 19 12.16 9.74 -1.87
N ASN A 20 12.51 8.99 -2.92
CA ASN A 20 11.68 8.83 -4.12
C ASN A 20 10.39 8.08 -3.79
N ILE A 21 10.46 7.00 -3.00
CA ILE A 21 9.27 6.26 -2.55
C ILE A 21 8.32 7.17 -1.78
N MET A 22 8.83 7.95 -0.82
CA MET A 22 8.01 8.83 -0.01
C MET A 22 7.39 9.97 -0.83
N TRP A 23 8.15 10.54 -1.77
CA TRP A 23 7.61 11.52 -2.71
C TRP A 23 6.46 10.94 -3.53
N ALA A 24 6.64 9.77 -4.14
CA ALA A 24 5.60 9.12 -4.93
C ALA A 24 4.33 8.84 -4.09
N TYR A 25 4.50 8.24 -2.91
CA TYR A 25 3.39 7.92 -2.02
C TYR A 25 2.61 9.17 -1.57
N THR A 26 3.30 10.23 -1.17
CA THR A 26 2.66 11.41 -0.57
C THR A 26 2.07 12.38 -1.59
N THR A 27 2.50 12.31 -2.86
CA THR A 27 2.06 13.25 -3.90
C THR A 27 1.17 12.61 -4.97
N ARG A 28 1.24 11.30 -5.19
CA ARG A 28 0.47 10.61 -6.23
C ARG A 28 -0.70 9.77 -5.70
N CYS A 29 -0.68 9.32 -4.44
CA CYS A 29 -1.77 8.53 -3.85
C CYS A 29 -2.79 9.43 -3.13
N ARG A 30 -4.00 9.57 -3.67
CA ARG A 30 -5.06 10.35 -3.05
C ARG A 30 -5.65 9.62 -1.83
N PRO A 31 -5.59 10.20 -0.61
CA PRO A 31 -6.06 9.54 0.60
C PRO A 31 -7.52 9.07 0.50
N GLY A 32 -7.76 7.80 0.83
CA GLY A 32 -9.09 7.17 0.82
C GLY A 32 -9.73 6.94 -0.56
N GLN A 33 -9.12 7.41 -1.64
CA GLN A 33 -9.61 7.20 -3.02
C GLN A 33 -8.72 6.20 -3.76
N ASP A 34 -7.41 6.31 -3.58
CA ASP A 34 -6.41 5.45 -4.23
C ASP A 34 -5.86 4.38 -3.26
N GLU A 35 -6.55 4.20 -2.12
CA GLU A 35 -6.22 3.20 -1.10
C GLU A 35 -7.25 2.06 -1.13
N TYR A 36 -6.77 0.86 -1.45
CA TYR A 36 -7.59 -0.34 -1.53
C TYR A 36 -7.31 -1.23 -0.32
N VAL A 37 -8.24 -1.25 0.62
CA VAL A 37 -8.15 -2.04 1.84
C VAL A 37 -8.70 -3.45 1.61
N PHE A 38 -7.96 -4.47 2.06
CA PHE A 38 -8.32 -5.87 1.93
C PHE A 38 -8.53 -6.48 3.33
N GLU A 39 -9.78 -6.56 3.75
CA GLU A 39 -10.17 -7.11 5.07
C GLU A 39 -10.49 -8.61 5.04
N ASN A 40 -10.76 -9.18 3.86
CA ASN A 40 -11.16 -10.59 3.73
C ASN A 40 -10.01 -11.49 3.23
N VAL A 41 -8.80 -11.26 3.73
CA VAL A 41 -7.58 -12.01 3.38
C VAL A 41 -6.80 -12.43 4.62
N ASN A 42 -5.85 -13.35 4.50
CA ASN A 42 -5.02 -13.77 5.63
C ASN A 42 -4.16 -12.61 6.17
N GLY A 43 -4.31 -12.32 7.45
CA GLY A 43 -3.54 -11.33 8.19
C GLY A 43 -2.16 -11.84 8.59
N LEU A 44 -1.31 -10.94 9.09
CA LEU A 44 -0.01 -11.29 9.67
C LEU A 44 0.03 -10.89 11.16
N PRO A 45 -0.23 -11.84 12.08
CA PRO A 45 -0.22 -11.57 13.52
C PRO A 45 1.12 -11.07 14.09
N LEU A 46 2.24 -11.26 13.38
CA LEU A 46 3.53 -10.71 13.84
C LEU A 46 3.60 -9.18 13.73
N THR A 47 2.72 -8.58 12.95
CA THR A 47 2.65 -7.12 12.82
C THR A 47 2.07 -6.52 14.11
N PRO A 48 2.72 -5.53 14.75
CA PRO A 48 2.28 -5.02 16.05
C PRO A 48 0.82 -4.57 16.09
N TYR A 49 0.36 -3.82 15.07
CA TYR A 49 -1.03 -3.35 15.02
C TYR A 49 -2.04 -4.48 14.75
N MET A 50 -1.61 -5.64 14.21
CA MET A 50 -2.50 -6.78 14.01
C MET A 50 -2.73 -7.55 15.30
N LYS A 51 -1.67 -7.78 16.09
CA LYS A 51 -1.77 -8.58 17.33
C LYS A 51 -2.19 -7.79 18.56
N TYR A 52 -1.72 -6.54 18.67
CA TYR A 52 -1.97 -5.69 19.82
C TYR A 52 -2.89 -4.51 19.51
N GLY A 53 -3.38 -4.41 18.27
CA GLY A 53 -4.33 -3.38 17.85
C GLY A 53 -5.77 -3.88 17.86
N HIS A 54 -6.57 -3.30 16.98
CA HIS A 54 -8.00 -3.59 16.87
C HIS A 54 -8.29 -4.59 15.75
N GLY A 55 -9.33 -5.39 15.92
CA GLY A 55 -9.79 -6.33 14.91
C GLY A 55 -9.22 -7.75 15.07
N ASN A 56 -9.31 -8.54 13.99
CA ASN A 56 -8.89 -9.93 14.00
C ASN A 56 -7.40 -10.05 13.61
N PRO A 57 -6.51 -10.57 14.47
CA PRO A 57 -5.08 -10.66 14.17
C PRO A 57 -4.75 -11.55 12.95
N SER A 58 -5.60 -12.52 12.63
CA SER A 58 -5.37 -13.49 11.54
C SER A 58 -6.07 -13.12 10.23
N LYS A 59 -6.78 -11.98 10.17
CA LYS A 59 -7.56 -11.59 9.00
C LYS A 59 -7.49 -10.09 8.73
N GLY A 60 -7.36 -9.71 7.47
CA GLY A 60 -7.36 -8.31 7.05
C GLY A 60 -6.06 -7.57 7.35
N GLY A 61 -6.18 -6.24 7.53
CA GLY A 61 -5.04 -5.35 7.79
C GLY A 61 -4.04 -5.27 6.64
N LYS A 62 -4.52 -5.50 5.42
CA LYS A 62 -3.77 -5.44 4.17
C LYS A 62 -4.27 -4.29 3.31
N MET A 63 -3.37 -3.64 2.56
CA MET A 63 -3.73 -2.55 1.68
C MET A 63 -2.81 -2.44 0.46
N ILE A 64 -3.38 -2.01 -0.66
CA ILE A 64 -2.65 -1.48 -1.80
C ILE A 64 -2.87 0.03 -1.83
N SER A 65 -1.78 0.79 -1.89
CA SER A 65 -1.80 2.23 -2.11
C SER A 65 -1.36 2.49 -3.56
N ASN A 66 -2.31 2.93 -4.37
CA ASN A 66 -2.09 3.22 -5.77
C ASN A 66 -1.46 4.62 -5.92
N CYS A 67 -0.22 4.66 -6.37
CA CYS A 67 0.49 5.89 -6.66
C CYS A 67 0.62 6.11 -8.17
N LEU A 68 -0.17 5.37 -8.97
CA LEU A 68 -0.24 5.55 -10.42
C LEU A 68 -1.26 6.62 -10.77
N PHE A 69 -0.91 7.50 -11.70
CA PHE A 69 -1.85 8.41 -12.32
C PHE A 69 -2.75 7.66 -13.32
N PRO A 70 -4.00 8.13 -13.54
CA PRO A 70 -4.89 7.53 -14.53
C PRO A 70 -4.30 7.41 -15.94
N MET A 71 -3.41 8.33 -16.33
CA MET A 71 -2.77 8.31 -17.65
C MET A 71 -1.75 7.18 -17.82
N GLU A 72 -1.13 6.71 -16.74
CA GLU A 72 -0.12 5.63 -16.80
C GLU A 72 -0.78 4.28 -17.15
N TYR A 73 -2.07 4.09 -16.82
CA TYR A 73 -2.87 2.95 -17.29
C TYR A 73 -3.11 2.94 -18.81
N GLU A 74 -2.99 4.10 -19.45
CA GLU A 74 -3.09 4.25 -20.90
C GLU A 74 -1.72 4.12 -21.60
N GLY A 75 -0.65 3.87 -20.83
CA GLY A 75 0.73 3.80 -21.34
C GLY A 75 1.30 5.16 -21.73
N LYS A 76 0.88 6.24 -21.04
CA LYS A 76 1.30 7.62 -21.29
C LYS A 76 2.15 8.17 -20.16
#